data_AF-A0A9D4PJ67-F1
#
_entry.id   AF-A0A9D4PJ67-F1
#
_cell.length_a   1.000
_cell.length_b   1.000
_cell.length_c   1.000
_cell.angle_alpha   90.00
_cell.angle_beta   90.00
_cell.angle_gamma   90.00
#
_symmetry.space_group_name_H-M   'P 1'
#
loop_
_entity.id
_entity.type
_entity.pdbx_description
1 polymer ?
#
loop_
_entity_poly.entity_id
_entity_poly.type
_entity_poly.pdbx_seq_one_letter_code
_entity_poly.pdbx_strand_id
1 'polypeptide(L)'
;MTVLLAPASQSLRESPVPGTRGKPKLERDLVGIEPGTQRLVLFNAEADFEETVSVRRKVLKEHPVVDVRSDLVDAHVYLLNRWLLPYLLKDASITTIKGELVPLLTRYQFKNAPSKQSSEDVVDGEQTETDIFRYAPQSGSDLFGLDLRDEFSLGDTGTQKNPIRCYAYVAEGSFLVRTNTVAGYMEANRQAYQLSKEIFPHVTPGRFDNIVADKVEFGEKSSVRHCVLGQNCRIGAQAKVSDSVLLDGVTVGDGASIQGCVVCGAQEIGAGAVLKNCVVAHKKNVAAEAKHSNEVLGTFVEI
;
A
#
# COMPACT_ATOMS: atom_id res chain seq x y z
N MET A 1 -4.46 -7.54 -16.91
CA MET A 1 -4.45 -7.02 -15.54
C MET A 1 -3.46 -5.87 -15.48
N THR A 2 -3.79 -4.81 -14.75
CA THR A 2 -2.86 -3.71 -14.49
C THR A 2 -2.69 -3.53 -12.99
N VAL A 3 -1.44 -3.42 -12.53
CA VAL A 3 -1.08 -3.16 -11.13
C VAL A 3 -0.69 -1.69 -10.97
N LEU A 4 -1.21 -1.02 -9.94
CA LEU A 4 -0.79 0.33 -9.58
C LEU A 4 0.39 0.29 -8.59
N LEU A 5 1.51 0.89 -8.99
CA LEU A 5 2.72 1.00 -8.19
C LEU A 5 3.09 2.47 -8.02
N ALA A 6 3.83 2.80 -6.97
CA ALA A 6 4.38 4.13 -6.77
C ALA A 6 5.75 4.07 -6.09
N PRO A 7 6.64 5.04 -6.33
CA PRO A 7 7.90 5.13 -5.59
C PRO A 7 7.67 5.25 -4.08
N ALA A 8 8.43 4.50 -3.29
CA ALA A 8 8.38 4.57 -1.84
C ALA A 8 8.86 5.95 -1.35
N SER A 9 8.11 6.57 -0.45
CA SER A 9 8.57 7.80 0.19
C SER A 9 9.84 7.56 1.02
N GLN A 10 10.85 8.42 0.86
CA GLN A 10 12.11 8.33 1.64
C GLN A 10 11.86 8.51 3.14
N SER A 11 10.96 9.43 3.50
CA SER A 11 10.55 9.70 4.88
C SER A 11 10.00 8.45 5.59
N LEU A 12 9.28 7.58 4.87
CA LEU A 12 8.75 6.33 5.42
C LEU A 12 9.86 5.37 5.87
N ARG A 13 11.02 5.40 5.21
CA ARG A 13 12.17 4.52 5.52
C ARG A 13 13.01 5.02 6.68
N GLU A 14 13.06 6.34 6.86
CA GLU A 14 13.98 6.98 7.81
C GLU A 14 13.33 7.37 9.12
N SER A 15 12.02 7.59 9.11
CA SER A 15 11.31 8.09 10.28
C SER A 15 11.22 7.05 11.40
N PRO A 16 11.29 7.49 12.67
CA PRO A 16 11.06 6.60 13.79
C PRO A 16 9.62 6.07 13.77
N VAL A 17 9.46 4.80 14.12
CA VAL A 17 8.14 4.20 14.26
C VAL A 17 7.72 4.27 15.73
N PRO A 18 6.56 4.87 16.05
CA PRO A 18 6.02 4.84 17.39
C PRO A 18 5.91 3.41 17.93
N GLY A 19 6.29 3.19 19.19
CA GLY A 19 6.11 1.93 19.89
C GLY A 19 7.23 0.90 19.72
N THR A 20 8.20 1.14 18.84
CA THR A 20 9.33 0.22 18.61
C THR A 20 10.66 0.97 18.54
N ARG A 21 11.74 0.34 19.02
CA ARG A 21 13.10 0.87 18.83
C ARG A 21 13.61 0.49 17.45
N GLY A 22 13.95 1.48 16.64
CA GLY A 22 14.63 1.30 15.36
C GLY A 22 13.85 1.82 14.15
N LYS A 23 14.38 1.53 12.96
CA LYS A 23 13.75 1.87 11.67
C LYS A 23 12.66 0.84 11.32
N PRO A 24 11.63 1.24 10.57
CA PRO A 24 10.62 0.29 10.10
C PRO A 24 11.25 -0.79 9.23
N LYS A 25 10.94 -2.05 9.50
CA LYS A 25 11.14 -3.14 8.54
C LYS A 25 9.97 -3.12 7.57
N LEU A 26 10.19 -2.56 6.39
CA LEU A 26 9.20 -2.54 5.31
C LEU A 26 9.43 -3.76 4.42
N GLU A 27 8.36 -4.47 4.12
CA GLU A 27 8.37 -5.47 3.05
C GLU A 27 8.69 -4.76 1.72
N ARG A 28 9.58 -5.36 0.94
CA ARG A 28 9.94 -4.85 -0.38
C ARG A 28 9.50 -5.84 -1.43
N ASP A 29 9.15 -5.31 -2.58
CA ASP A 29 8.83 -6.10 -3.77
C ASP A 29 9.92 -5.87 -4.82
N LEU A 30 10.24 -6.92 -5.56
CA LEU A 30 11.06 -6.83 -6.75
C LEU A 30 10.15 -6.81 -7.97
N VAL A 31 10.19 -5.69 -8.69
CA VAL A 31 9.31 -5.42 -9.83
C VAL A 31 10.15 -5.29 -11.09
N GLY A 32 9.85 -6.10 -12.11
CA GLY A 32 10.44 -5.98 -13.44
C GLY A 32 9.43 -5.36 -14.40
N ILE A 33 9.73 -4.20 -14.99
CA ILE A 33 8.86 -3.48 -15.91
C ILE A 33 9.60 -3.21 -17.22
N GLU A 34 8.96 -3.43 -18.36
CA GLU A 34 9.48 -2.97 -19.66
C GLU A 34 9.10 -1.49 -19.89
N PRO A 35 10.06 -0.55 -19.99
CA PRO A 35 9.77 0.89 -20.04
C PRO A 35 8.91 1.35 -21.24
N GLY A 36 9.02 0.66 -22.38
CA GLY A 36 8.31 1.06 -23.61
C GLY A 36 6.83 0.65 -23.65
N THR A 37 6.50 -0.49 -23.05
CA THR A 37 5.17 -1.10 -23.13
C THR A 37 4.44 -1.14 -21.79
N GLN A 38 5.15 -0.79 -20.70
CA GLN A 38 4.71 -0.93 -19.31
C GLN A 38 4.35 -2.39 -18.95
N ARG A 39 4.89 -3.36 -19.68
CA ARG A 39 4.68 -4.79 -19.38
C ARG A 39 5.30 -5.15 -18.06
N LEU A 40 4.49 -5.77 -17.20
CA LEU A 40 4.95 -6.29 -15.92
C LEU A 40 5.57 -7.66 -16.16
N VAL A 41 6.90 -7.74 -16.11
CA VAL A 41 7.69 -8.95 -16.40
C VAL A 41 7.85 -9.82 -15.15
N LEU A 42 8.08 -9.19 -13.99
CA LEU A 42 8.32 -9.84 -12.70
C LEU A 42 7.62 -9.05 -11.60
N PHE A 43 6.96 -9.74 -10.66
CA PHE A 43 6.44 -9.13 -9.45
C PHE A 43 6.34 -10.14 -8.33
N ASN A 44 7.25 -10.05 -7.36
CA ASN A 44 7.36 -10.96 -6.24
C ASN A 44 7.90 -10.22 -5.01
N ALA A 45 7.63 -10.72 -3.81
CA ALA A 45 8.22 -10.18 -2.61
C ALA A 45 9.73 -10.44 -2.61
N GLU A 46 10.54 -9.53 -2.06
CA GLU A 46 11.99 -9.74 -1.89
C GLU A 46 12.27 -11.02 -1.09
N ALA A 47 11.41 -11.35 -0.13
CA ALA A 47 11.49 -12.55 0.70
C ALA A 47 11.27 -13.87 -0.07
N ASP A 48 10.70 -13.83 -1.28
CA ASP A 48 10.53 -15.01 -2.13
C ASP A 48 11.84 -15.43 -2.81
N PHE A 49 12.87 -14.58 -2.75
CA PHE A 49 14.16 -14.80 -3.37
C PHE A 49 15.22 -15.12 -2.33
N GLU A 50 16.12 -16.03 -2.72
CA GLU A 50 17.36 -16.27 -2.00
C GLU A 50 18.42 -15.23 -2.45
N GLU A 51 19.55 -15.67 -3.00
CA GLU A 51 20.61 -14.77 -3.48
C GLU A 51 20.40 -14.31 -4.93
N THR A 52 19.59 -15.03 -5.71
CA THR A 52 19.46 -14.79 -7.15
C THR A 52 18.00 -14.66 -7.59
N VAL A 53 17.77 -13.74 -8.51
CA VAL A 53 16.49 -13.56 -9.20
C VAL A 53 16.58 -14.25 -10.55
N SER A 54 15.74 -15.26 -10.77
CA SER A 54 15.73 -15.99 -12.03
C SER A 54 14.67 -15.45 -13.00
N VAL A 55 15.09 -15.15 -14.23
CA VAL A 55 14.18 -14.73 -15.32
C VAL A 55 14.36 -15.69 -16.49
N ARG A 56 13.24 -16.16 -17.05
CA ARG A 56 13.28 -17.12 -18.16
C ARG A 56 13.89 -16.47 -19.39
N ARG A 57 14.87 -17.13 -20.01
CA ARG A 57 15.53 -16.66 -21.25
C ARG A 57 14.54 -16.35 -22.39
N LYS A 58 13.42 -17.08 -22.50
CA LYS A 58 12.38 -16.78 -23.49
C LYS A 58 11.80 -15.38 -23.30
N VAL A 59 11.53 -15.00 -22.05
CA VAL A 59 10.98 -13.68 -21.70
C VAL A 59 11.95 -12.57 -22.09
N LEU A 60 13.26 -12.74 -21.81
CA LEU A 60 14.28 -11.76 -22.19
C LEU A 60 14.55 -11.70 -23.70
N LYS A 61 14.17 -12.72 -24.48
CA LYS A 61 14.23 -12.66 -25.95
C LYS A 61 13.10 -11.82 -26.53
N GLU A 62 11.92 -11.87 -25.90
CA GLU A 62 10.72 -11.12 -26.30
C GLU A 62 10.76 -9.68 -25.75
N HIS A 63 11.25 -9.51 -24.52
CA HIS A 63 11.39 -8.25 -23.80
C HIS A 63 12.87 -8.03 -23.42
N PRO A 64 13.69 -7.49 -24.34
CA PRO A 64 15.13 -7.41 -24.16
C PRO A 64 15.58 -6.36 -23.15
N VAL A 65 14.73 -5.38 -22.83
CA VAL A 65 15.01 -4.31 -21.87
C VAL A 65 13.99 -4.39 -20.75
N VAL A 66 14.46 -4.74 -19.55
CA VAL A 66 13.63 -4.82 -18.33
C VAL A 66 14.28 -3.96 -17.26
N ASP A 67 13.53 -2.98 -16.77
CA ASP A 67 13.89 -2.19 -15.61
C ASP A 67 13.49 -2.95 -14.34
N VAL A 68 14.44 -3.16 -13.43
CA VAL A 68 14.22 -3.92 -12.19
C VAL A 68 14.29 -2.97 -11.01
N ARG A 69 13.15 -2.81 -10.34
CA ARG A 69 12.92 -1.81 -9.30
C ARG A 69 12.56 -2.46 -7.97
N SER A 70 13.24 -2.03 -6.91
CA SER A 70 12.97 -2.38 -5.50
C SER A 70 12.53 -1.17 -4.66
N ASP A 71 12.40 -0.02 -5.31
CA ASP A 71 11.97 1.24 -4.72
C ASP A 71 10.44 1.43 -4.78
N LEU A 72 9.72 0.58 -5.50
CA LEU A 72 8.28 0.66 -5.67
C LEU A 72 7.49 0.05 -4.51
N VAL A 73 6.30 0.61 -4.25
CA VAL A 73 5.31 0.12 -3.30
C VAL A 73 4.04 -0.28 -4.07
N ASP A 74 3.48 -1.43 -3.71
CA ASP A 74 2.18 -1.88 -4.19
C ASP A 74 1.02 -1.14 -3.49
N ALA A 75 0.23 -0.45 -4.30
CA ALA A 75 -0.96 0.27 -3.86
C ALA A 75 -2.15 -0.64 -3.49
N HIS A 76 -2.10 -1.93 -3.83
CA HIS A 76 -3.24 -2.84 -3.75
C HIS A 76 -4.45 -2.40 -4.58
N VAL A 77 -4.19 -1.65 -5.65
CA VAL A 77 -5.20 -1.29 -6.64
C VAL A 77 -4.89 -2.05 -7.93
N TYR A 78 -5.80 -2.95 -8.29
CA TYR A 78 -5.66 -3.84 -9.44
C TYR A 78 -6.83 -3.64 -10.40
N LEU A 79 -6.52 -3.48 -11.69
CA LEU A 79 -7.53 -3.53 -12.75
C LEU A 79 -7.53 -4.93 -13.36
N LEU A 80 -8.57 -5.69 -13.06
CA LEU A 80 -8.76 -7.07 -13.53
C LEU A 80 -9.80 -7.08 -14.66
N ASN A 81 -9.55 -7.91 -15.69
CA ASN A 81 -10.55 -8.14 -16.73
C ASN A 81 -11.57 -9.17 -16.21
N ARG A 82 -12.85 -8.96 -16.53
CA ARG A 82 -13.99 -9.77 -16.08
C ARG A 82 -13.82 -11.27 -16.33
N TRP A 83 -13.13 -11.67 -17.40
CA TRP A 83 -12.90 -13.09 -17.72
C TRP A 83 -12.12 -13.85 -16.65
N LEU A 84 -11.37 -13.16 -15.78
CA LEU A 84 -10.67 -13.78 -14.65
C LEU A 84 -11.62 -14.24 -13.54
N LEU A 85 -12.81 -13.65 -13.42
CA LEU A 85 -13.70 -13.94 -12.29
C LEU A 85 -14.17 -15.40 -12.25
N PRO A 86 -14.63 -16.04 -13.35
CA PRO A 86 -14.98 -17.46 -13.32
C PRO A 86 -13.82 -18.38 -12.97
N TYR A 87 -12.59 -18.04 -13.38
CA TYR A 87 -11.39 -18.77 -13.00
C TYR A 87 -11.13 -18.67 -11.49
N LEU A 88 -11.18 -17.46 -10.93
CA LEU A 88 -10.99 -17.22 -9.50
C LEU A 88 -12.06 -17.88 -8.63
N LEU A 89 -13.29 -17.99 -9.12
CA LEU A 89 -14.38 -18.68 -8.39
C LEU A 89 -14.17 -20.21 -8.34
N LYS A 90 -13.41 -20.77 -9.28
CA LYS A 90 -13.15 -22.21 -9.38
C LYS A 90 -11.86 -22.62 -8.68
N ASP A 91 -10.84 -21.78 -8.76
CA ASP A 91 -9.54 -22.05 -8.16
C ASP A 91 -9.47 -21.52 -6.72
N ALA A 92 -9.83 -22.36 -5.76
CA ALA A 92 -9.81 -22.03 -4.34
C ALA A 92 -8.39 -21.89 -3.74
N SER A 93 -7.33 -22.18 -4.52
CA SER A 93 -5.95 -22.00 -4.05
C SER A 93 -5.52 -20.53 -4.03
N ILE A 94 -6.25 -19.65 -4.73
CA ILE A 94 -5.93 -18.22 -4.81
C ILE A 94 -6.67 -17.48 -3.68
N THR A 95 -5.95 -17.25 -2.59
CA THR A 95 -6.35 -16.49 -1.41
C THR A 95 -5.94 -15.01 -1.48
N THR A 96 -4.83 -14.68 -2.15
CA THR A 96 -4.33 -13.31 -2.25
C THR A 96 -4.05 -12.88 -3.69
N ILE A 97 -4.49 -11.67 -4.04
CA ILE A 97 -4.21 -11.11 -5.36
C ILE A 97 -2.70 -10.87 -5.50
N LYS A 98 -2.08 -10.18 -4.54
CA LYS A 98 -0.65 -9.86 -4.57
C LYS A 98 0.24 -11.10 -4.58
N GLY A 99 0.02 -12.04 -3.65
CA GLY A 99 0.93 -13.15 -3.41
C GLY A 99 0.78 -14.31 -4.39
N GLU A 100 -0.41 -14.52 -4.95
CA GLU A 100 -0.68 -15.68 -5.81
C GLU A 100 -1.12 -15.26 -7.20
N LEU A 101 -2.17 -14.43 -7.32
CA LEU A 101 -2.72 -14.09 -8.64
C LEU A 101 -1.73 -13.32 -9.51
N VAL A 102 -1.04 -12.31 -8.98
CA VAL A 102 -0.12 -11.51 -9.78
C VAL A 102 1.10 -12.32 -10.24
N PRO A 103 1.81 -13.07 -9.37
CA PRO A 103 2.90 -13.97 -9.79
C PRO A 103 2.42 -15.06 -10.77
N LEU A 104 1.19 -15.55 -10.62
CA LEU A 104 0.61 -16.51 -11.56
C LEU A 104 0.42 -15.86 -12.94
N LEU A 105 -0.31 -14.76 -13.04
CA LEU A 105 -0.59 -14.10 -14.32
C LEU A 105 0.68 -13.62 -15.03
N THR A 106 1.66 -13.11 -14.26
CA THR A 106 2.96 -12.69 -14.82
C THR A 106 3.78 -13.85 -15.39
N ARG A 107 3.63 -15.07 -14.86
CA ARG A 107 4.22 -16.29 -15.44
C ARG A 107 3.43 -16.79 -16.64
N TYR A 108 2.11 -16.76 -16.58
CA TYR A 108 1.24 -17.31 -17.62
C TYR A 108 1.17 -16.46 -18.89
N GLN A 109 1.38 -15.14 -18.82
CA GLN A 109 1.41 -14.27 -20.02
C GLN A 109 2.52 -14.62 -21.03
N PHE A 110 3.57 -15.34 -20.61
CA PHE A 110 4.68 -15.75 -21.48
C PHE A 110 4.63 -17.23 -21.89
N LYS A 111 3.63 -17.97 -21.41
CA LYS A 111 3.35 -19.34 -21.87
C LYS A 111 2.65 -19.28 -23.23
N ASN A 112 2.82 -20.31 -24.05
CA ASN A 112 2.02 -20.42 -25.26
C ASN A 112 0.63 -20.93 -24.86
N ALA A 113 -0.44 -20.30 -25.35
CA ALA A 113 -1.76 -20.89 -25.24
C ALA A 113 -1.79 -22.23 -26.01
N PRO A 114 -2.41 -23.28 -25.47
CA PRO A 114 -2.50 -24.56 -26.18
C PRO A 114 -3.25 -24.36 -27.51
N SER A 115 -2.64 -24.79 -28.63
CA SER A 115 -3.27 -24.68 -29.95
C SER A 115 -4.35 -25.75 -30.12
N LYS A 116 -5.59 -25.35 -30.38
CA LYS A 116 -6.65 -26.28 -30.79
C LYS A 116 -6.55 -26.61 -32.28
N GLN A 117 -5.61 -27.47 -32.70
CA GLN A 117 -5.70 -28.17 -34.00
C GLN A 117 -5.19 -29.62 -33.91
N SER A 118 -6.16 -30.54 -33.92
CA SER A 118 -6.20 -31.93 -34.39
C SER A 118 -5.00 -32.88 -34.22
N SER A 119 -5.16 -33.88 -33.34
CA SER A 119 -5.15 -35.29 -33.74
C SER A 119 -5.81 -36.13 -32.65
N GLU A 120 -6.77 -36.98 -33.05
CA GLU A 120 -7.09 -38.22 -32.33
C GLU A 120 -5.77 -38.94 -32.04
N ASP A 121 -5.62 -39.53 -30.84
CA ASP A 121 -4.40 -40.14 -30.28
C ASP A 121 -3.52 -39.23 -29.39
N VAL A 122 -4.10 -38.72 -28.28
CA VAL A 122 -3.36 -38.64 -27.01
C VAL A 122 -4.29 -39.06 -25.87
N VAL A 123 -3.91 -40.16 -25.23
CA VAL A 123 -4.51 -40.73 -24.02
C VAL A 123 -4.41 -39.72 -22.87
N ASP A 124 -5.52 -39.53 -22.15
CA ASP A 124 -5.67 -38.94 -20.81
C ASP A 124 -4.66 -37.88 -20.39
N GLY A 125 -5.03 -36.62 -20.61
CA GLY A 125 -4.60 -35.51 -19.78
C GLY A 125 -5.80 -34.62 -19.54
N GLU A 126 -6.55 -34.90 -18.46
CA GLU A 126 -7.64 -34.04 -17.99
C GLU A 126 -7.18 -32.57 -18.03
N GLN A 127 -7.77 -31.76 -18.91
CA GLN A 127 -7.70 -30.31 -18.76
C GLN A 127 -8.51 -29.99 -17.51
N THR A 128 -7.82 -29.94 -16.37
CA THR A 128 -8.42 -29.69 -15.07
C THR A 128 -9.24 -28.38 -15.13
N GLU A 129 -10.37 -28.30 -14.41
CA GLU A 129 -11.21 -27.08 -14.35
C GLU A 129 -10.43 -25.81 -13.93
N THR A 130 -9.21 -26.00 -13.44
CA THR A 130 -8.23 -25.02 -12.98
C THR A 130 -7.30 -24.48 -14.08
N ASP A 131 -7.41 -24.89 -15.35
CA ASP A 131 -6.60 -24.26 -16.41
C ASP A 131 -7.12 -22.86 -16.77
N ILE A 132 -6.33 -21.84 -16.46
CA ILE A 132 -6.63 -20.43 -16.72
C ILE A 132 -6.86 -20.13 -18.21
N PHE A 133 -6.21 -20.85 -19.13
CA PHE A 133 -6.37 -20.61 -20.57
C PHE A 133 -7.76 -20.96 -21.09
N ARG A 134 -8.52 -21.79 -20.37
CA ARG A 134 -9.93 -22.10 -20.69
C ARG A 134 -10.82 -20.86 -20.59
N TYR A 135 -10.50 -19.96 -19.67
CA TYR A 135 -11.27 -18.75 -19.38
C TYR A 135 -10.78 -17.52 -20.14
N ALA A 136 -9.55 -17.57 -20.67
CA ALA A 136 -8.95 -16.45 -21.37
C ALA A 136 -9.65 -16.17 -22.72
N PRO A 137 -9.80 -14.89 -23.11
CA PRO A 137 -10.51 -14.52 -24.33
C PRO A 137 -9.78 -15.06 -25.56
N GLN A 138 -10.50 -15.76 -26.45
CA GLN A 138 -9.88 -16.48 -27.57
C GLN A 138 -9.70 -15.64 -28.85
N SER A 139 -10.38 -14.49 -28.95
CA SER A 139 -10.11 -13.41 -29.91
C SER A 139 -11.01 -12.22 -29.56
N GLY A 140 -10.64 -11.01 -30.02
CA GLY A 140 -11.21 -9.73 -29.58
C GLY A 140 -12.67 -9.44 -29.94
N SER A 141 -13.53 -10.44 -30.13
CA SER A 141 -14.94 -10.26 -30.52
C SER A 141 -15.92 -10.14 -29.34
N ASP A 142 -15.54 -10.52 -28.13
CA ASP A 142 -16.52 -10.74 -27.05
C ASP A 142 -16.73 -9.51 -26.14
N LEU A 143 -16.22 -8.34 -26.53
CA LEU A 143 -16.42 -7.08 -25.80
C LEU A 143 -17.02 -6.02 -26.73
N PHE A 144 -18.36 -5.97 -26.81
CA PHE A 144 -19.17 -4.81 -27.24
C PHE A 144 -18.65 -3.96 -28.42
N GLY A 145 -18.07 -4.55 -29.47
CA GLY A 145 -17.72 -3.85 -30.71
C GLY A 145 -16.78 -2.64 -30.57
N LEU A 146 -16.11 -2.48 -29.43
CA LEU A 146 -15.06 -1.47 -29.26
C LEU A 146 -13.72 -2.14 -29.48
N ASP A 147 -13.14 -1.90 -30.66
CA ASP A 147 -11.79 -2.34 -31.01
C ASP A 147 -10.77 -1.52 -30.21
N LEU A 148 -10.64 -1.83 -28.92
CA LEU A 148 -9.65 -1.23 -28.00
C LEU A 148 -8.21 -1.71 -28.29
N ARG A 149 -7.96 -2.32 -29.46
CA ARG A 149 -6.64 -2.84 -29.84
C ARG A 149 -5.61 -1.73 -30.05
N ASP A 150 -6.01 -0.54 -30.47
CA ASP A 150 -5.05 0.46 -30.96
C ASP A 150 -4.77 1.66 -30.05
N GLU A 151 -5.66 2.05 -29.12
CA GLU A 151 -5.42 3.26 -28.29
C GLU A 151 -4.68 3.02 -26.97
N PHE A 152 -4.72 1.79 -26.42
CA PHE A 152 -4.01 1.44 -25.16
C PHE A 152 -2.86 0.45 -25.35
N SER A 153 -2.57 0.05 -26.59
CA SER A 153 -1.38 -0.73 -26.92
C SER A 153 -0.18 0.23 -26.98
N LEU A 154 0.46 0.46 -25.83
CA LEU A 154 1.79 1.06 -25.77
C LEU A 154 2.79 0.15 -26.51
N GLY A 155 2.89 0.28 -27.84
CA GLY A 155 4.00 -0.20 -28.66
C GLY A 155 4.13 -1.71 -28.92
N ASP A 156 3.18 -2.57 -28.53
CA ASP A 156 3.31 -4.03 -28.66
C ASP A 156 2.95 -4.54 -30.07
N THR A 157 3.90 -4.42 -31.02
CA THR A 157 3.79 -4.88 -32.42
C THR A 157 4.11 -6.37 -32.62
N GLY A 158 4.18 -7.16 -31.54
CA GLY A 158 4.50 -8.60 -31.59
C GLY A 158 3.32 -9.48 -32.01
N THR A 159 3.60 -10.58 -32.71
CA THR A 159 2.64 -11.62 -33.15
C THR A 159 1.92 -12.26 -31.95
N GLN A 160 0.72 -11.76 -31.67
CA GLN A 160 -0.05 -12.01 -30.45
C GLN A 160 -0.59 -13.44 -30.33
N LYS A 161 0.14 -14.32 -29.63
CA LYS A 161 -0.32 -15.70 -29.32
C LYS A 161 -0.93 -15.89 -27.93
N ASN A 162 -0.68 -14.99 -26.98
CA ASN A 162 -1.19 -15.13 -25.61
C ASN A 162 -2.22 -14.03 -25.28
N PRO A 163 -3.47 -14.40 -24.90
CA PRO A 163 -4.50 -13.45 -24.52
C PRO A 163 -4.31 -12.83 -23.12
N ILE A 164 -3.48 -13.43 -22.27
CA ILE A 164 -3.20 -12.97 -20.92
C ILE A 164 -2.10 -11.91 -20.97
N ARG A 165 -2.38 -10.75 -20.37
CA ARG A 165 -1.47 -9.61 -20.37
C ARG A 165 -1.42 -8.93 -19.02
N CYS A 166 -0.21 -8.68 -18.51
CA CYS A 166 0.02 -7.94 -17.27
C CYS A 166 0.78 -6.63 -17.55
N TYR A 167 0.30 -5.55 -16.95
CA TYR A 167 0.89 -4.22 -17.03
C TYR A 167 1.12 -3.65 -15.64
N ALA A 168 2.05 -2.73 -15.53
CA ALA A 168 2.30 -1.96 -14.32
C ALA A 168 2.20 -0.47 -14.65
N TYR A 169 1.34 0.24 -13.92
CA TYR A 169 1.31 1.70 -13.98
C TYR A 169 2.05 2.25 -12.78
N VAL A 170 3.13 3.00 -13.05
CA VAL A 170 3.90 3.67 -12.00
C VAL A 170 3.43 5.11 -11.89
N ALA A 171 2.78 5.44 -10.77
CA ALA A 171 2.29 6.78 -10.50
C ALA A 171 3.45 7.68 -10.01
N GLU A 172 4.22 8.22 -10.94
CA GLU A 172 5.30 9.15 -10.63
C GLU A 172 4.77 10.50 -10.14
N GLY A 173 5.40 11.07 -9.11
CA GLY A 173 5.02 12.36 -8.53
C GLY A 173 3.72 12.37 -7.72
N SER A 174 3.02 11.22 -7.62
CA SER A 174 1.83 11.08 -6.78
C SER A 174 2.23 10.63 -5.37
N PHE A 175 1.60 11.21 -4.35
CA PHE A 175 1.74 10.71 -2.98
C PHE A 175 0.93 9.43 -2.83
N LEU A 176 1.63 8.32 -2.61
CA LEU A 176 1.02 7.04 -2.32
C LEU A 176 1.69 6.43 -1.10
N VAL A 177 0.89 6.18 -0.07
CA VAL A 177 1.34 5.48 1.13
C VAL A 177 0.32 4.41 1.48
N ARG A 178 0.85 3.22 1.74
CA ARG A 178 0.06 2.12 2.26
C ARG A 178 -0.01 2.18 3.77
N THR A 179 -1.21 2.32 4.31
CA THR A 179 -1.48 2.46 5.75
C THR A 179 -1.74 1.11 6.44
N ASN A 180 -1.02 0.05 6.05
CA ASN A 180 -1.11 -1.27 6.68
C ASN A 180 -0.05 -1.50 7.79
N THR A 181 0.75 -0.50 8.09
CA THR A 181 1.76 -0.51 9.16
C THR A 181 1.68 0.78 9.96
N VAL A 182 2.18 0.78 11.20
CA VAL A 182 2.25 2.00 12.02
C VAL A 182 3.08 3.09 11.35
N ALA A 183 4.17 2.71 10.68
CA ALA A 183 5.01 3.64 9.92
C ALA A 183 4.23 4.28 8.76
N GLY A 184 3.50 3.47 7.98
CA GLY A 184 2.64 3.95 6.89
C GLY A 184 1.52 4.86 7.40
N TYR A 185 0.92 4.51 8.54
CA TYR A 185 -0.08 5.35 9.20
C TYR A 185 0.49 6.71 9.61
N MET A 186 1.66 6.75 10.26
CA MET A 186 2.31 8.02 10.63
C MET A 186 2.71 8.86 9.43
N GLU A 187 3.17 8.22 8.36
CA GLU A 187 3.55 8.92 7.13
C GLU A 187 2.33 9.52 6.42
N ALA A 188 1.24 8.77 6.32
CA ALA A 188 -0.01 9.28 5.78
C ALA A 188 -0.51 10.50 6.57
N ASN A 189 -0.45 10.45 7.90
CA ASN A 189 -0.84 11.57 8.75
C ASN A 189 0.08 12.79 8.59
N ARG A 190 1.39 12.59 8.44
CA ARG A 190 2.33 13.70 8.21
C ARG A 190 2.10 14.42 6.89
N GLN A 191 1.58 13.74 5.88
CA GLN A 191 1.26 14.36 4.59
C GLN A 191 -0.22 14.71 4.42
N ALA A 192 -1.05 14.42 5.41
CA ALA A 192 -2.49 14.61 5.31
C ALA A 192 -2.89 16.09 5.11
N TYR A 193 -2.07 17.05 5.55
CA TYR A 193 -2.31 18.48 5.29
C TYR A 193 -2.26 18.87 3.80
N GLN A 194 -1.62 18.04 2.96
CA GLN A 194 -1.53 18.23 1.51
C GLN A 194 -2.74 17.68 0.76
N LEU A 195 -3.67 17.00 1.45
CA LEU A 195 -4.84 16.41 0.82
C LEU A 195 -5.72 17.49 0.18
N SER A 196 -6.24 17.19 -1.02
CA SER A 196 -7.12 18.09 -1.73
C SER A 196 -8.42 18.31 -0.96
N LYS A 197 -8.77 19.58 -0.73
CA LYS A 197 -10.02 20.00 -0.09
C LYS A 197 -11.26 19.62 -0.89
N GLU A 198 -11.12 19.41 -2.20
CA GLU A 198 -12.23 18.98 -3.07
C GLU A 198 -12.67 17.55 -2.76
N ILE A 199 -11.70 16.68 -2.44
CA ILE A 199 -11.96 15.27 -2.13
C ILE A 199 -12.29 15.10 -0.64
N PHE A 200 -11.65 15.91 0.23
CA PHE A 200 -11.79 15.82 1.68
C PHE A 200 -12.28 17.14 2.30
N PRO A 201 -13.57 17.50 2.12
CA PRO A 201 -14.10 18.77 2.59
C PRO A 201 -14.14 18.91 4.12
N HIS A 202 -14.13 17.79 4.85
CA HIS A 202 -14.17 17.76 6.31
C HIS A 202 -12.79 17.90 6.98
N VAL A 203 -11.71 17.85 6.18
CA VAL A 203 -10.35 17.99 6.70
C VAL A 203 -10.01 19.48 6.75
N THR A 204 -9.97 20.04 7.96
CA THR A 204 -9.59 21.44 8.17
C THR A 204 -8.09 21.52 8.46
N PRO A 205 -7.26 21.99 7.51
CA PRO A 205 -5.86 22.24 7.78
C PRO A 205 -5.75 23.43 8.75
N GLY A 206 -5.09 23.20 9.88
CA GLY A 206 -4.71 24.22 10.85
C GLY A 206 -3.39 24.91 10.47
N ARG A 207 -2.89 25.77 11.37
CA ARG A 207 -1.55 26.37 11.24
C ARG A 207 -0.46 25.31 11.45
N PHE A 208 0.73 25.51 10.89
CA PHE A 208 1.91 24.63 11.04
C PHE A 208 1.68 23.18 10.58
N ASP A 209 0.99 23.02 9.44
CA ASP A 209 0.73 21.74 8.78
C ASP A 209 0.00 20.72 9.68
N ASN A 210 -0.84 21.25 10.57
CA ASN A 210 -1.71 20.44 11.41
C ASN A 210 -3.03 20.16 10.71
N ILE A 211 -3.69 19.07 11.09
CA ILE A 211 -5.12 18.85 10.83
C ILE A 211 -5.85 18.89 12.15
N VAL A 212 -6.91 19.70 12.21
CA VAL A 212 -7.67 19.90 13.43
C VAL A 212 -9.14 19.59 13.15
N ALA A 213 -9.67 18.59 13.85
CA ALA A 213 -11.09 18.26 13.80
C ALA A 213 -11.92 19.23 14.66
N ASP A 214 -13.24 18.98 14.74
CA ASP A 214 -14.15 19.86 15.46
C ASP A 214 -13.94 19.82 16.98
N LYS A 215 -14.21 20.96 17.63
CA LYS A 215 -14.21 21.13 19.11
C LYS A 215 -12.86 20.84 19.77
N VAL A 216 -11.76 21.22 19.12
CA VAL A 216 -10.42 21.15 19.73
C VAL A 216 -10.11 22.42 20.51
N GLU A 217 -9.74 22.28 21.78
CA GLU A 217 -9.39 23.38 22.68
C GLU A 217 -7.86 23.49 22.84
N PHE A 218 -7.31 24.70 22.74
CA PHE A 218 -5.88 24.98 22.92
C PHE A 218 -5.64 25.88 24.12
N GLY A 219 -4.82 25.42 25.06
CA GLY A 219 -4.39 26.17 26.23
C GLY A 219 -3.35 27.23 25.89
N GLU A 220 -3.13 28.16 26.84
CA GLU A 220 -2.21 29.29 26.66
C GLU A 220 -0.77 28.83 26.36
N LYS A 221 -0.13 29.47 25.37
CA LYS A 221 1.26 29.17 24.95
C LYS A 221 1.51 27.70 24.55
N SER A 222 0.46 26.96 24.16
CA SER A 222 0.62 25.64 23.57
C SER A 222 1.25 25.73 22.17
N SER A 223 2.01 24.70 21.79
CA SER A 223 2.66 24.60 20.48
C SER A 223 2.34 23.25 19.85
N VAL A 224 1.68 23.27 18.70
CA VAL A 224 1.29 22.07 17.96
C VAL A 224 1.82 22.19 16.52
N ARG A 225 2.55 21.19 16.04
CA ARG A 225 3.14 21.19 14.68
C ARG A 225 3.15 19.80 14.05
N HIS A 226 2.78 19.71 12.78
CA HIS A 226 2.71 18.45 12.02
C HIS A 226 1.88 17.36 12.73
N CYS A 227 0.75 17.75 13.34
CA CYS A 227 -0.09 16.86 14.13
C CYS A 227 -1.49 16.72 13.51
N VAL A 228 -2.08 15.55 13.71
CA VAL A 228 -3.48 15.29 13.39
C VAL A 228 -4.23 15.17 14.71
N LEU A 229 -5.20 16.07 14.94
CA LEU A 229 -6.00 16.15 16.15
C LEU A 229 -7.45 15.74 15.86
N GLY A 230 -7.91 14.70 16.55
CA GLY A 230 -9.29 14.22 16.53
C GLY A 230 -10.27 15.15 17.24
N GLN A 231 -11.55 14.79 17.17
CA GLN A 231 -12.65 15.58 17.72
C GLN A 231 -12.59 15.63 19.25
N ASN A 232 -13.04 16.75 19.85
CA ASN A 232 -13.07 16.95 21.31
C ASN A 232 -11.71 16.78 22.00
N CYS A 233 -10.59 17.01 21.29
CA CYS A 233 -9.28 17.03 21.92
C CYS A 233 -9.07 18.30 22.76
N ARG A 234 -8.34 18.18 23.87
CA ARG A 234 -7.97 19.32 24.73
C ARG A 234 -6.47 19.35 24.90
N ILE A 235 -5.84 20.47 24.55
CA ILE A 235 -4.40 20.67 24.70
C ILE A 235 -4.16 21.66 25.84
N GLY A 236 -3.47 21.25 26.90
CA GLY A 236 -3.18 22.07 28.07
C GLY A 236 -2.24 23.25 27.80
N ALA A 237 -2.12 24.14 28.78
CA ALA A 237 -1.24 25.30 28.73
C ALA A 237 0.24 24.87 28.67
N GLN A 238 1.05 25.57 27.87
CA GLN A 238 2.48 25.28 27.65
C GLN A 238 2.80 23.86 27.13
N ALA A 239 1.80 23.10 26.68
CA ALA A 239 2.01 21.78 26.08
C ALA A 239 2.67 21.89 24.70
N LYS A 240 3.53 20.93 24.36
CA LYS A 240 4.23 20.83 23.09
C LYS A 240 3.89 19.51 22.42
N VAL A 241 3.25 19.55 21.26
CA VAL A 241 2.86 18.37 20.49
C VAL A 241 3.46 18.48 19.09
N SER A 242 4.25 17.48 18.68
CA SER A 242 4.95 17.51 17.40
C SER A 242 4.95 16.14 16.72
N ASP A 243 4.76 16.13 15.39
CA ASP A 243 4.79 14.91 14.57
C ASP A 243 3.94 13.77 15.16
N SER A 244 2.76 14.08 15.71
CA SER A 244 1.95 13.14 16.51
C SER A 244 0.51 13.07 16.05
N VAL A 245 -0.14 11.94 16.32
CA VAL A 245 -1.55 11.70 15.98
C VAL A 245 -2.33 11.49 17.27
N LEU A 246 -3.24 12.41 17.57
CA LEU A 246 -4.15 12.33 18.71
C LEU A 246 -5.55 12.00 18.18
N LEU A 247 -6.10 10.86 18.59
CA LEU A 247 -7.47 10.45 18.24
C LEU A 247 -8.51 11.21 19.07
N ASP A 248 -9.79 10.92 18.84
CA ASP A 248 -10.90 11.65 19.45
C ASP A 248 -10.91 11.57 20.99
N GLY A 249 -11.23 12.68 21.64
CA GLY A 249 -11.40 12.78 23.09
C GLY A 249 -10.09 12.67 23.89
N VAL A 250 -8.93 12.93 23.28
CA VAL A 250 -7.65 12.96 23.99
C VAL A 250 -7.47 14.30 24.71
N THR A 251 -7.13 14.23 26.00
CA THR A 251 -6.80 15.40 26.83
C THR A 251 -5.32 15.37 27.19
N VAL A 252 -4.58 16.40 26.77
CA VAL A 252 -3.17 16.61 27.07
C VAL A 252 -3.07 17.62 28.21
N GLY A 253 -2.44 17.23 29.32
CA GLY A 253 -2.24 18.10 30.48
C GLY A 253 -1.22 19.22 30.25
N ASP A 254 -1.20 20.17 31.17
CA ASP A 254 -0.33 21.34 31.10
C ASP A 254 1.16 20.96 31.12
N GLY A 255 1.96 21.63 30.29
CA GLY A 255 3.41 21.42 30.19
C GLY A 255 3.85 20.06 29.62
N ALA A 256 2.91 19.23 29.13
CA ALA A 256 3.25 17.93 28.54
C ALA A 256 4.01 18.09 27.20
N SER A 257 4.91 17.17 26.91
CA SER A 257 5.72 17.15 25.68
C SER A 257 5.52 15.82 24.96
N ILE A 258 4.88 15.85 23.80
CA ILE A 258 4.53 14.69 22.98
C ILE A 258 5.21 14.83 21.63
N GLN A 259 6.04 13.86 21.25
CA GLN A 259 6.75 13.84 19.97
C GLN A 259 6.67 12.48 19.31
N GLY A 260 6.27 12.42 18.04
CA GLY A 260 6.27 11.17 17.28
C GLY A 260 5.31 10.11 17.84
N CYS A 261 4.24 10.50 18.52
CA CYS A 261 3.38 9.56 19.24
C CYS A 261 2.04 9.32 18.55
N VAL A 262 1.46 8.15 18.78
CA VAL A 262 0.07 7.83 18.42
C VAL A 262 -0.70 7.62 19.72
N VAL A 263 -1.71 8.45 19.96
CA VAL A 263 -2.53 8.38 21.17
C VAL A 263 -3.94 7.96 20.79
N CYS A 264 -4.35 6.79 21.26
CA CYS A 264 -5.69 6.26 21.02
C CYS A 264 -6.74 6.99 21.87
N GLY A 265 -7.98 7.10 21.35
CA GLY A 265 -8.99 8.02 21.89
C GLY A 265 -9.41 7.79 23.35
N ALA A 266 -10.08 8.80 23.94
CA ALA A 266 -10.58 8.85 25.32
C ALA A 266 -9.51 8.63 26.40
N GLN A 267 -8.47 9.48 26.41
CA GLN A 267 -7.32 9.36 27.31
C GLN A 267 -6.90 10.69 27.90
N GLU A 268 -6.38 10.61 29.13
CA GLU A 268 -5.72 11.73 29.80
C GLU A 268 -4.21 11.49 29.85
N ILE A 269 -3.47 12.42 29.27
CA ILE A 269 -2.02 12.53 29.42
C ILE A 269 -1.77 13.52 30.53
N GLY A 270 -1.24 13.07 31.66
CA GLY A 270 -0.99 13.91 32.82
C GLY A 270 -0.08 15.11 32.54
N ALA A 271 -0.22 16.14 33.38
CA ALA A 271 0.61 17.34 33.30
C ALA A 271 2.11 17.02 33.42
N GLY A 272 2.95 17.70 32.64
CA GLY A 272 4.39 17.50 32.61
C GLY A 272 4.88 16.17 32.05
N ALA A 273 4.00 15.31 31.52
CA ALA A 273 4.40 14.04 30.93
C ALA A 273 5.24 14.24 29.65
N VAL A 274 6.23 13.37 29.43
CA VAL A 274 7.11 13.39 28.26
C VAL A 274 7.01 12.07 27.52
N LEU A 275 6.43 12.11 26.33
CA LEU A 275 6.25 10.94 25.45
C LEU A 275 7.05 11.14 24.17
N LYS A 276 7.90 10.17 23.83
CA LYS A 276 8.68 10.19 22.58
C LYS A 276 8.59 8.87 21.83
N ASN A 277 8.06 8.90 20.62
CA ASN A 277 7.87 7.72 19.78
C ASN A 277 7.07 6.61 20.49
N CYS A 278 6.00 6.97 21.20
CA CYS A 278 5.17 6.02 21.94
C CYS A 278 3.83 5.78 21.25
N VAL A 279 3.27 4.58 21.43
CA VAL A 279 1.87 4.30 21.11
C VAL A 279 1.12 4.16 22.42
N VAL A 280 0.08 4.97 22.64
CA VAL A 280 -0.78 4.85 23.82
C VAL A 280 -2.07 4.15 23.41
N ALA A 281 -2.23 2.91 23.82
CA ALA A 281 -3.40 2.08 23.48
C ALA A 281 -4.62 2.50 24.30
N HIS A 282 -5.83 2.37 23.72
CA HIS A 282 -7.10 2.86 24.25
C HIS A 282 -7.32 2.54 25.75
N LYS A 283 -7.97 3.47 26.49
CA LYS A 283 -8.27 3.39 27.94
C LYS A 283 -7.09 3.39 28.92
N LYS A 284 -5.84 3.53 28.45
CA LYS A 284 -4.70 3.78 29.34
C LYS A 284 -4.43 5.27 29.54
N ASN A 285 -4.56 5.75 30.78
CA ASN A 285 -4.12 7.09 31.14
C ASN A 285 -2.61 7.10 31.42
N VAL A 286 -1.95 8.20 31.09
CA VAL A 286 -0.54 8.44 31.38
C VAL A 286 -0.44 9.32 32.62
N ALA A 287 0.30 8.87 33.63
CA ALA A 287 0.47 9.62 34.88
C ALA A 287 1.19 10.96 34.64
N ALA A 288 0.97 11.93 35.54
CA ALA A 288 1.70 13.19 35.53
C ALA A 288 3.21 12.95 35.67
N GLU A 289 4.02 13.79 35.01
CA GLU A 289 5.49 13.72 34.97
C GLU A 289 6.09 12.38 34.46
N ALA A 290 5.27 11.48 33.92
CA ALA A 290 5.74 10.21 33.38
C ALA A 290 6.62 10.43 32.14
N LYS A 291 7.68 9.62 32.02
CA LYS A 291 8.62 9.66 30.88
C LYS A 291 8.65 8.32 30.19
N HIS A 292 8.20 8.29 28.94
CA HIS A 292 8.13 7.08 28.13
C HIS A 292 8.80 7.30 26.78
N SER A 293 9.46 6.26 26.27
CA SER A 293 10.15 6.35 24.98
C SER A 293 10.18 5.02 24.22
N ASN A 294 9.80 5.07 22.93
CA ASN A 294 9.86 3.94 21.99
C ASN A 294 9.16 2.67 22.51
N GLU A 295 8.00 2.84 23.13
CA GLU A 295 7.24 1.74 23.74
C GLU A 295 5.73 1.88 23.49
N VAL A 296 5.05 0.74 23.58
CA VAL A 296 3.59 0.67 23.52
C VAL A 296 3.06 0.68 24.95
N LEU A 297 2.33 1.74 25.28
CA LEU A 297 1.67 1.89 26.57
C LEU A 297 0.27 1.31 26.49
N GLY A 298 0.10 0.15 27.12
CA GLY A 298 -1.20 -0.48 27.31
C GLY A 298 -1.31 -1.78 26.53
N THR A 299 -2.43 -2.46 26.71
CA THR A 299 -2.72 -3.71 26.02
C THR A 299 -3.73 -3.40 24.94
N PHE A 300 -3.45 -3.81 23.70
CA PHE A 300 -4.49 -3.89 22.68
C PHE A 300 -5.46 -4.97 23.16
N VAL A 301 -6.59 -4.57 23.74
CA VAL A 301 -7.67 -5.52 24.02
C VAL A 301 -8.21 -5.89 22.65
N GLU A 302 -8.09 -7.16 22.27
CA GLU A 302 -8.74 -7.71 21.09
C GLU A 302 -10.24 -7.37 21.17
N ILE A 303 -10.73 -6.67 20.15
CA ILE A 303 -12.16 -6.41 19.96
C ILE A 303 -12.76 -7.65 19.30
#